data_AF-A0A522L9Y1-F1
#
_entry.id   AF-A0A522L9Y1-F1
#
_cell.length_a   1.000
_cell.length_b   1.000
_cell.length_c   1.000
_cell.angle_alpha   90.00
_cell.angle_beta   90.00
_cell.angle_gamma   90.00
#
_symmetry.space_group_name_H-M   'P 1'
#
loop_
_entity.id
_entity.type
_entity.pdbx_description
1 polymer ?
#
loop_
_entity_poly.entity_id
_entity_poly.type
_entity_poly.pdbx_seq_one_letter_code
_entity_poly.pdbx_strand_id
1 'polypeptide(L)'
;MADLFRVLAENAPAMSRRVKSDVMLMDYRDYLKSALWRRIKKRVLERDKKTCQCCGGRGNVVHHRSYERDVMEGHNDAMLATVCNGCHDIIHFTDAGEGRSAAEADAVFVAGQRQTDIPPVGKIDLRSPTINYPGGIKRVTSLQFGLFLTAFRAAWRDQIAARKVFVEKAAERRAAKSAVASGSFKPPI
;
A
#
# COMPACT_ATOMS: atom_id res chain seq x y z
N MET A 1 53.33 14.94 -38.05
CA MET A 1 52.91 14.53 -36.68
C MET A 1 51.45 14.92 -36.34
N ALA A 2 50.72 15.70 -37.16
CA ALA A 2 49.30 16.01 -36.94
C ALA A 2 48.32 15.16 -37.79
N ASP A 3 48.78 14.58 -38.90
CA ASP A 3 47.89 13.86 -39.83
C ASP A 3 47.58 12.41 -39.44
N LEU A 4 48.38 11.78 -38.56
CA LEU A 4 48.17 10.38 -38.19
C LEU A 4 46.98 10.21 -37.21
N PHE A 5 46.70 11.23 -36.40
CA PHE A 5 45.56 11.22 -35.46
C PHE A 5 44.21 11.47 -36.14
N ARG A 6 44.19 12.10 -37.33
CA ARG A 6 42.95 12.39 -38.06
C ARG A 6 42.38 11.16 -38.75
N VAL A 7 43.25 10.32 -39.34
CA VAL A 7 42.85 9.10 -40.05
C VAL A 7 42.28 8.02 -39.11
N LEU A 8 42.71 7.98 -37.85
CA LEU A 8 42.17 7.05 -36.84
C LEU A 8 40.78 7.46 -36.33
N ALA A 9 40.45 8.76 -36.35
CA ALA A 9 39.11 9.25 -35.99
C ALA A 9 38.08 9.01 -37.11
N GLU A 10 38.51 9.07 -38.37
CA GLU A 10 37.65 8.85 -39.54
C GLU A 10 37.30 7.37 -39.77
N ASN A 11 38.07 6.44 -39.20
CA ASN A 11 37.85 4.99 -39.27
C ASN A 11 37.41 4.35 -37.94
N ALA A 12 37.11 5.15 -36.92
CA ALA A 12 36.56 4.61 -35.68
C ALA A 12 35.13 4.11 -35.96
N PRO A 13 34.80 2.82 -35.71
CA PRO A 13 33.42 2.39 -35.82
C PRO A 13 32.57 3.24 -34.89
N ALA A 14 31.47 3.81 -35.43
CA ALA A 14 30.54 4.59 -34.65
C ALA A 14 30.17 3.83 -33.36
N MET A 15 30.65 4.32 -32.22
CA MET A 15 30.26 3.81 -30.91
C MET A 15 28.80 4.19 -30.66
N SER A 16 27.85 3.42 -31.20
CA SER A 16 26.47 3.35 -30.71
C SER A 16 25.65 2.34 -31.51
N ARG A 17 25.58 1.11 -31.00
CA ARG A 17 24.28 0.45 -30.86
C ARG A 17 24.32 -0.21 -29.49
N ARG A 18 23.67 0.43 -28.50
CA ARG A 18 23.28 -0.27 -27.27
C ARG A 18 22.39 -1.43 -27.75
N VAL A 19 22.96 -2.63 -27.87
CA VAL A 19 22.18 -3.84 -28.14
C VAL A 19 21.10 -3.84 -27.07
N LYS A 20 19.84 -3.64 -27.47
CA LYS A 20 18.74 -3.82 -26.53
C LYS A 20 18.80 -5.29 -26.14
N SER A 21 19.19 -5.57 -24.90
CA SER A 21 19.11 -6.92 -24.37
C SER A 21 17.66 -7.39 -24.54
N ASP A 22 17.48 -8.59 -25.08
CA ASP A 22 16.16 -9.21 -25.19
C ASP A 22 15.56 -9.30 -23.77
N VAL A 23 14.37 -8.75 -23.59
CA VAL A 23 13.71 -8.71 -22.27
C VAL A 23 13.46 -10.12 -21.74
N MET A 24 13.23 -11.09 -22.64
CA MET A 24 12.96 -12.47 -22.27
C MET A 24 14.21 -13.23 -21.80
N LEU A 25 15.40 -12.70 -22.10
CA LEU A 25 16.68 -13.28 -21.64
C LEU A 25 17.20 -12.59 -20.37
N MET A 26 16.53 -11.54 -19.89
CA MET A 26 16.94 -10.79 -18.71
C MET A 26 16.49 -11.50 -17.43
N ASP A 27 17.32 -11.49 -16.39
CA ASP A 27 16.87 -11.89 -15.05
C ASP A 27 15.68 -11.02 -14.63
N TYR A 28 14.68 -11.65 -14.01
CA TYR A 28 13.44 -10.96 -13.66
C TYR A 28 13.67 -9.78 -12.70
N ARG A 29 14.63 -9.88 -11.78
CA ARG A 29 14.95 -8.78 -10.85
C ARG A 29 15.55 -7.58 -11.59
N ASP A 30 16.32 -7.84 -12.64
CA ASP A 30 16.89 -6.79 -13.47
C ASP A 30 15.84 -6.19 -14.42
N TYR A 31 14.93 -7.00 -14.94
CA TYR A 31 13.76 -6.52 -15.67
C TYR A 31 12.95 -5.52 -14.82
N LEU A 32 12.67 -5.85 -13.55
CA LEU A 32 11.96 -4.97 -12.63
C LEU A 32 12.71 -3.67 -12.29
N LYS A 33 14.03 -3.59 -12.51
CA LYS A 33 14.83 -2.36 -12.36
C LYS A 33 14.96 -1.58 -13.67
N SER A 34 14.64 -2.21 -14.80
CA SER A 34 14.84 -1.65 -16.14
C SER A 34 14.04 -0.37 -16.37
N ALA A 35 14.54 0.48 -17.28
CA ALA A 35 13.80 1.65 -17.75
C ALA A 35 12.50 1.27 -18.47
N LEU A 36 12.47 0.09 -19.11
CA LEU A 36 11.29 -0.45 -19.77
C LEU A 36 10.16 -0.68 -18.75
N TRP A 37 10.42 -1.49 -17.72
CA TRP A 37 9.42 -1.78 -16.70
C TRP A 37 8.95 -0.52 -15.96
N ARG A 38 9.85 0.43 -15.66
CA ARG A 38 9.45 1.71 -15.05
C ARG A 38 8.43 2.48 -15.89
N ARG A 39 8.54 2.44 -17.22
CA ARG A 39 7.55 3.07 -18.13
C ARG A 39 6.24 2.30 -18.16
N ILE A 40 6.29 0.97 -18.27
CA ILE A 40 5.10 0.10 -18.23
C ILE A 40 4.34 0.31 -16.92
N LYS A 41 5.04 0.19 -15.79
CA LYS A 41 4.49 0.38 -14.44
C LYS A 41 3.82 1.73 -14.29
N LYS A 42 4.46 2.82 -14.74
CA LYS A 42 3.88 4.17 -14.68
C LYS A 42 2.57 4.24 -15.47
N ARG A 43 2.59 3.75 -16.73
CA ARG A 43 1.42 3.77 -17.63
C ARG A 43 0.24 2.99 -17.06
N VAL A 44 0.47 1.78 -16.55
CA VAL A 44 -0.58 0.95 -15.95
C VAL A 44 -1.16 1.59 -14.68
N LEU A 45 -0.31 2.15 -13.81
CA LEU A 45 -0.76 2.86 -12.61
C LEU A 45 -1.57 4.12 -12.95
N GLU A 46 -1.22 4.83 -14.02
CA GLU A 46 -1.95 6.01 -14.50
C GLU A 46 -3.29 5.63 -15.12
N ARG A 47 -3.32 4.61 -15.99
CA ARG A 47 -4.55 4.04 -16.58
C ARG A 47 -5.56 3.68 -15.49
N ASP A 48 -5.09 2.99 -14.46
CA ASP A 48 -5.94 2.50 -13.36
C ASP A 48 -6.19 3.55 -12.28
N LYS A 49 -5.72 4.79 -12.47
CA LYS A 49 -5.82 5.90 -11.50
C LYS A 49 -5.30 5.55 -10.10
N LYS A 50 -4.31 4.65 -10.03
CA LYS A 50 -3.78 4.07 -8.77
C LYS A 50 -4.86 3.39 -7.93
N THR A 51 -5.89 2.85 -8.57
CA THR A 51 -6.95 2.05 -7.95
C THR A 51 -6.66 0.56 -8.15
N CYS A 52 -6.73 -0.20 -7.07
CA CYS A 52 -6.60 -1.65 -7.08
C CYS A 52 -7.77 -2.26 -7.87
N GLN A 53 -7.47 -2.95 -8.97
CA GLN A 53 -8.48 -3.58 -9.82
C GLN A 53 -9.18 -4.78 -9.17
N CYS A 54 -8.63 -5.30 -8.07
CA CYS A 54 -9.19 -6.44 -7.33
C CYS A 54 -10.13 -6.00 -6.19
N CYS A 55 -9.74 -5.02 -5.37
CA CYS A 55 -10.53 -4.58 -4.21
C CYS A 55 -11.14 -3.18 -4.32
N GLY A 56 -10.77 -2.37 -5.32
CA GLY A 56 -11.23 -0.99 -5.45
C GLY A 56 -10.56 0.03 -4.50
N GLY A 57 -9.69 -0.42 -3.59
CA GLY A 57 -8.87 0.46 -2.74
C GLY A 57 -7.69 1.10 -3.49
N ARG A 58 -6.76 1.71 -2.76
CA ARG A 58 -5.53 2.27 -3.35
C ARG A 58 -4.57 1.16 -3.79
N GLY A 59 -4.13 1.19 -5.03
CA GLY A 59 -3.12 0.30 -5.59
C GLY A 59 -1.75 0.98 -5.75
N ASN A 60 -0.69 0.20 -5.67
CA ASN A 60 0.70 0.67 -5.69
C ASN A 60 1.67 -0.27 -6.42
N VAL A 61 1.21 -1.48 -6.77
CA VAL A 61 1.98 -2.49 -7.50
C VAL A 61 1.24 -2.88 -8.77
N VAL A 62 2.00 -3.33 -9.77
CA VAL A 62 1.43 -3.88 -11.00
C VAL A 62 1.59 -5.38 -10.95
N HIS A 63 0.48 -6.09 -11.08
CA HIS A 63 0.39 -7.54 -11.12
C HIS A 63 0.37 -8.01 -12.58
N HIS A 64 1.17 -9.04 -12.88
CA HIS A 64 1.19 -9.71 -14.18
C HIS A 64 0.19 -10.86 -14.16
N ARG A 65 -0.75 -10.84 -15.12
CA ARG A 65 -1.67 -11.95 -15.41
C ARG A 65 -1.10 -12.91 -16.45
N SER A 66 -0.13 -12.44 -17.26
CA SER A 66 0.66 -13.23 -18.20
C SER A 66 2.09 -12.71 -18.23
N TYR A 67 3.03 -13.60 -18.57
CA TYR A 67 4.45 -13.33 -18.77
C TYR A 67 4.87 -13.54 -20.24
N GLU A 68 3.91 -13.55 -21.16
CA GLU A 68 4.18 -13.59 -22.60
C GLU A 68 5.00 -12.38 -23.05
N ARG A 69 5.71 -12.56 -24.17
CA ARG A 69 6.67 -11.57 -24.69
C ARG A 69 6.02 -10.20 -24.90
N ASP A 70 4.83 -10.15 -25.47
CA ASP A 70 4.07 -8.92 -25.72
C ASP A 70 3.76 -8.15 -24.43
N VAL A 71 3.47 -8.85 -23.33
CA VAL A 71 3.27 -8.28 -22.00
C VAL A 71 4.58 -7.76 -21.42
N MET A 72 5.64 -8.57 -21.47
CA MET A 72 6.96 -8.25 -20.90
C MET A 72 7.65 -7.10 -21.66
N GLU A 73 7.42 -6.98 -22.95
CA GLU A 73 7.89 -5.87 -23.79
C GLU A 73 7.01 -4.62 -23.63
N GLY A 74 5.85 -4.74 -22.99
CA GLY A 74 4.93 -3.63 -22.70
C GLY A 74 4.06 -3.23 -23.88
N HIS A 75 3.82 -4.15 -24.82
CA HIS A 75 2.90 -4.01 -25.94
C HIS A 75 1.46 -4.39 -25.56
N ASN A 76 1.27 -5.18 -24.49
CA ASN A 76 -0.04 -5.61 -24.03
C ASN A 76 -0.28 -5.28 -22.55
N ASP A 77 -0.92 -4.14 -22.30
CA ASP A 77 -1.28 -3.71 -20.95
C ASP A 77 -2.51 -4.44 -20.39
N ALA A 78 -3.30 -5.14 -21.21
CA ALA A 78 -4.53 -5.80 -20.75
C ALA A 78 -4.25 -6.97 -19.79
N MET A 79 -3.04 -7.55 -19.86
CA MET A 79 -2.55 -8.58 -18.95
C MET A 79 -1.78 -8.01 -17.76
N LEU A 80 -1.85 -6.71 -17.54
CA LEU A 80 -1.26 -6.00 -16.41
C LEU A 80 -2.37 -5.27 -15.63
N ALA A 81 -2.35 -5.38 -14.30
CA ALA A 81 -3.34 -4.73 -13.45
C ALA A 81 -2.69 -4.05 -12.25
N THR A 82 -3.12 -2.84 -11.94
CA THR A 82 -2.78 -2.19 -10.66
C THR A 82 -3.47 -2.93 -9.53
N VAL A 83 -2.72 -3.38 -8.53
CA VAL A 83 -3.26 -3.97 -7.30
C VAL A 83 -2.59 -3.36 -6.06
N CYS A 84 -3.20 -3.58 -4.89
CA CYS A 84 -2.56 -3.28 -3.61
C CYS A 84 -1.72 -4.48 -3.14
N ASN A 85 -0.76 -4.26 -2.24
CA ASN A 85 0.07 -5.34 -1.69
C ASN A 85 -0.76 -6.49 -1.09
N GLY A 86 -1.83 -6.18 -0.35
CA GLY A 86 -2.69 -7.23 0.22
C GLY A 86 -3.35 -8.10 -0.83
N CYS A 87 -3.92 -7.51 -1.89
CA CYS A 87 -4.48 -8.27 -3.01
C CYS A 87 -3.39 -9.04 -3.76
N HIS A 88 -2.20 -8.46 -3.93
CA HIS A 88 -1.08 -9.13 -4.58
C HIS A 88 -0.69 -10.43 -3.83
N ASP A 89 -0.61 -10.37 -2.50
CA ASP A 89 -0.35 -11.54 -1.67
C ASP A 89 -1.51 -12.54 -1.72
N ILE A 90 -2.76 -12.05 -1.67
CA ILE A 90 -3.95 -12.89 -1.77
C ILE A 90 -4.00 -13.62 -3.09
N ILE A 91 -3.57 -13.02 -4.21
CA ILE A 91 -3.57 -13.63 -5.53
C ILE A 91 -2.51 -14.74 -5.61
N HIS A 92 -1.29 -14.46 -5.16
CA HIS A 92 -0.16 -15.38 -5.34
C HIS A 92 -0.06 -16.48 -4.30
N PHE A 93 -0.58 -16.29 -3.08
CA PHE A 93 -0.38 -17.23 -1.98
C PHE A 93 -1.68 -17.69 -1.37
N THR A 94 -1.78 -18.91 -0.86
CA THR A 94 -2.90 -19.37 -0.02
C THR A 94 -2.79 -18.79 1.39
N ASP A 95 -3.78 -19.04 2.25
CA ASP A 95 -3.73 -18.62 3.65
C ASP A 95 -2.68 -19.41 4.46
N ALA A 96 -2.31 -20.62 3.99
CA ALA A 96 -1.17 -21.37 4.49
C ALA A 96 0.20 -20.83 3.99
N GLY A 97 0.19 -19.85 3.08
CA GLY A 97 1.41 -19.25 2.51
C GLY A 97 1.98 -20.00 1.31
N GLU A 98 1.26 -20.99 0.78
CA GLU A 98 1.68 -21.78 -0.38
C GLU A 98 1.46 -20.98 -1.66
N GLY A 99 2.37 -21.08 -2.64
CA GLY A 99 2.22 -20.42 -3.92
C GLY A 99 1.09 -21.03 -4.76
N ARG A 100 0.29 -20.20 -5.42
CA ARG A 100 -0.70 -20.64 -6.40
C ARG A 100 -0.10 -20.80 -7.79
N SER A 101 -0.69 -21.68 -8.59
CA SER A 101 -0.43 -21.74 -10.02
C SER A 101 -0.88 -20.44 -10.72
N ALA A 102 -0.35 -20.18 -11.92
CA ALA A 102 -0.73 -18.98 -12.69
C ALA A 102 -2.23 -18.94 -13.00
N ALA A 103 -2.83 -20.09 -13.33
CA ALA A 103 -4.26 -20.19 -13.63
C ALA A 103 -5.13 -19.88 -12.39
N GLU A 104 -4.77 -20.43 -11.23
CA GLU A 104 -5.49 -20.14 -9.99
C GLU A 104 -5.31 -18.70 -9.53
N ALA A 105 -4.11 -18.15 -9.67
CA ALA A 105 -3.83 -16.74 -9.37
C ALA A 105 -4.72 -15.82 -10.23
N ASP A 106 -4.82 -16.09 -11.53
CA ASP A 106 -5.70 -15.32 -12.42
C ASP A 106 -7.18 -15.47 -12.05
N ALA A 107 -7.62 -16.69 -11.74
CA ALA A 107 -8.99 -16.93 -11.28
C ALA A 107 -9.32 -16.16 -9.98
N VAL A 108 -8.39 -16.11 -9.02
CA VAL A 108 -8.53 -15.33 -7.79
C VAL A 108 -8.57 -13.83 -8.08
N PHE A 109 -7.74 -13.34 -9.02
CA PHE A 109 -7.77 -11.95 -9.44
C PHE A 109 -9.13 -11.58 -10.06
N VAL A 110 -9.64 -12.41 -10.99
CA VAL A 110 -10.91 -12.19 -11.69
C VAL A 110 -12.10 -12.26 -10.75
N ALA A 111 -12.10 -13.18 -9.78
CA ALA A 111 -13.13 -13.26 -8.74
C ALA A 111 -13.22 -11.97 -7.91
N GLY A 112 -12.10 -11.25 -7.78
CA GLY A 112 -12.02 -10.00 -7.03
C GLY A 112 -12.03 -10.21 -5.51
N GLN A 113 -11.58 -9.19 -4.77
CA GLN A 113 -11.50 -9.22 -3.31
C GLN A 113 -12.10 -7.93 -2.76
N ARG A 114 -13.42 -7.82 -2.85
CA ARG A 114 -14.20 -6.68 -2.33
C ARG A 114 -14.67 -6.87 -0.89
N GLN A 115 -14.05 -7.81 -0.15
CA GLN A 115 -14.40 -8.01 1.24
C GLN A 115 -14.13 -6.74 2.03
N THR A 116 -15.14 -6.31 2.78
CA THR A 116 -15.11 -5.11 3.63
C THR A 116 -14.88 -5.44 5.09
N ASP A 117 -15.07 -6.70 5.47
CA ASP A 117 -14.88 -7.15 6.84
C ASP A 117 -13.44 -6.87 7.26
N ILE A 118 -13.30 -6.05 8.30
CA ILE A 118 -12.00 -5.77 8.90
C ILE A 118 -11.65 -7.03 9.70
N PRO A 119 -10.52 -7.71 9.41
CA PRO A 119 -10.12 -8.87 10.18
C PRO A 119 -9.99 -8.48 11.65
N PRO A 120 -10.14 -9.43 12.60
CA PRO A 120 -10.06 -9.16 14.03
C PRO A 120 -8.66 -8.63 14.37
N VAL A 121 -8.54 -7.31 14.35
CA VAL A 121 -7.44 -6.56 14.91
C VAL A 121 -7.56 -6.75 16.42
N GLY A 122 -6.49 -7.19 17.08
CA GLY A 122 -6.48 -7.40 18.52
C GLY A 122 -6.75 -6.11 19.31
N LYS A 123 -6.29 -6.05 20.55
CA LYS A 123 -6.49 -4.83 21.37
C LYS A 123 -5.82 -3.62 20.70
N ILE A 124 -6.62 -2.59 20.42
CA ILE A 124 -6.17 -1.32 19.84
C ILE A 124 -5.88 -0.35 20.98
N ASP A 125 -4.69 0.25 20.99
CA ASP A 125 -4.39 1.37 21.89
C ASP A 125 -4.91 2.69 21.29
N LEU A 126 -6.01 3.18 21.85
CA LEU A 126 -6.61 4.47 21.45
C LEU A 126 -5.92 5.66 22.13
N ARG A 127 -4.94 5.47 23.02
CA ARG A 127 -4.24 6.60 23.66
C ARG A 127 -3.29 7.30 22.71
N SER A 128 -2.93 6.66 21.60
CA SER A 128 -2.07 7.22 20.57
C SER A 128 -2.84 7.44 19.25
N PRO A 129 -2.60 8.55 18.53
CA PRO A 129 -3.07 8.69 17.14
C PRO A 129 -2.33 7.75 16.19
N THR A 130 -1.19 7.20 16.60
CA THR A 130 -0.39 6.30 15.78
C THR A 130 -0.96 4.90 15.84
N ILE A 131 -1.34 4.38 14.69
CA ILE A 131 -1.69 2.98 14.54
C ILE A 131 -0.38 2.20 14.56
N ASN A 132 -0.12 1.54 15.69
CA ASN A 132 0.81 0.42 15.70
C ASN A 132 0.06 -0.74 15.05
N TYR A 133 0.22 -0.87 13.73
CA TYR A 133 -0.28 -2.04 13.04
C TYR A 133 0.41 -3.24 13.70
N PRO A 134 -0.33 -4.24 14.21
CA PRO A 134 0.32 -5.47 14.63
C PRO A 134 1.03 -5.99 13.39
N GLY A 135 2.36 -5.91 13.39
CA GLY A 135 3.19 -6.28 12.25
C GLY A 135 2.98 -7.75 11.96
N GLY A 136 2.01 -8.08 11.11
CA GLY A 136 1.59 -9.48 11.01
C GLY A 136 0.25 -9.76 10.36
N ILE A 137 -0.66 -8.80 10.17
CA ILE A 137 -1.83 -9.08 9.32
C ILE A 137 -1.38 -9.03 7.85
N LYS A 138 -0.78 -10.13 7.39
CA LYS A 138 -0.56 -10.39 5.98
C LYS A 138 -1.94 -10.42 5.30
N ARG A 139 -2.00 -10.08 4.01
CA ARG A 139 -3.23 -10.24 3.19
C ARG A 139 -4.39 -9.32 3.56
N VAL A 140 -4.13 -8.15 4.16
CA VAL A 140 -5.17 -7.09 4.29
C VAL A 140 -5.21 -6.24 3.03
N THR A 141 -6.36 -6.21 2.37
CA THR A 141 -6.54 -5.37 1.17
C THR A 141 -6.49 -3.88 1.52
N SER A 142 -6.16 -3.04 0.55
CA SER A 142 -6.19 -1.58 0.76
C SER A 142 -7.59 -1.06 1.11
N LEU A 143 -8.65 -1.73 0.65
CA LEU A 143 -10.02 -1.37 1.00
C LEU A 143 -10.25 -1.60 2.50
N GLN A 144 -9.99 -2.81 2.99
CA GLN A 144 -10.11 -3.17 4.42
C GLN A 144 -9.24 -2.26 5.29
N PHE A 145 -8.00 -2.02 4.87
CA PHE A 145 -7.11 -1.11 5.60
C PHE A 145 -7.69 0.32 5.66
N GLY A 146 -8.25 0.84 4.57
CA GLY A 146 -8.88 2.16 4.54
C GLY A 146 -10.10 2.26 5.48
N LEU A 147 -10.94 1.23 5.51
CA LEU A 147 -12.08 1.13 6.43
C LEU A 147 -11.60 1.11 7.88
N PHE A 148 -10.60 0.28 8.18
CA PHE A 148 -9.98 0.21 9.50
C PHE A 148 -9.41 1.56 9.95
N LEU A 149 -8.65 2.27 9.10
CA LEU A 149 -8.11 3.59 9.41
C LEU A 149 -9.22 4.60 9.76
N THR A 150 -10.35 4.53 9.05
CA THR A 150 -11.49 5.42 9.26
C THR A 150 -12.14 5.15 10.61
N ALA A 151 -12.41 3.87 10.91
CA ALA A 151 -12.97 3.45 12.20
C ALA A 151 -12.04 3.80 13.37
N PHE A 152 -10.75 3.52 13.24
CA PHE A 152 -9.74 3.85 14.25
C PHE A 152 -9.73 5.35 14.58
N ARG A 153 -9.69 6.22 13.55
CA ARG A 153 -9.66 7.67 13.75
C ARG A 153 -10.94 8.20 14.38
N ALA A 154 -12.09 7.59 14.11
CA ALA A 154 -13.33 7.91 14.79
C ALA A 154 -13.23 7.56 16.29
N ALA A 155 -12.89 6.31 16.60
CA ALA A 155 -12.75 5.84 17.98
C ALA A 155 -11.71 6.64 18.79
N TRP A 156 -10.58 7.02 18.15
CA TRP A 156 -9.56 7.86 18.76
C TRP A 156 -10.08 9.25 19.13
N ARG A 157 -10.82 9.90 18.22
CA ARG A 157 -11.47 11.20 18.49
C ARG A 157 -12.49 11.10 19.63
N ASP A 158 -13.30 10.04 19.62
CA ASP A 158 -14.31 9.82 20.66
C ASP A 158 -13.66 9.60 22.04
N GLN A 159 -12.54 8.88 22.10
CA GLN A 159 -11.80 8.69 23.35
C GLN A 159 -11.22 10.02 23.89
N ILE A 160 -10.69 10.87 23.01
CA ILE A 160 -10.20 12.20 23.39
C ILE A 160 -11.33 13.05 23.96
N ALA A 161 -12.47 13.07 23.27
CA ALA A 161 -13.65 13.81 23.72
C ALA A 161 -14.14 13.30 25.09
N ALA A 162 -14.24 11.99 25.26
CA ALA A 162 -14.64 11.36 26.52
C ALA A 162 -13.65 11.69 27.66
N ARG A 163 -12.34 11.68 27.38
CA ARG A 163 -11.30 12.03 28.37
C ARG A 163 -11.40 13.49 28.79
N LYS A 164 -11.70 14.41 27.88
CA LYS A 164 -11.91 15.83 28.19
C LYS A 164 -13.08 16.01 29.17
N VAL A 165 -14.23 15.40 28.86
CA VAL A 165 -15.42 15.43 29.72
C VAL A 165 -15.13 14.83 31.10
N PHE A 166 -14.36 13.74 31.16
CA PHE A 166 -13.98 13.12 32.43
C PHE A 166 -13.11 14.05 33.29
N VAL A 167 -12.13 14.73 32.68
CA VAL A 167 -11.24 15.68 33.38
C VAL A 167 -12.02 16.89 33.90
N GLU A 168 -12.92 17.45 33.09
CA GLU A 168 -13.80 18.57 33.49
C GLU A 168 -14.68 18.17 34.68
N LYS A 169 -15.38 17.04 34.61
CA LYS A 169 -16.18 16.51 35.72
C LYS A 169 -15.35 16.21 36.97
N ALA A 170 -14.12 15.75 36.81
CA ALA A 170 -13.22 15.51 37.93
C ALA A 170 -12.77 16.82 38.59
N ALA A 171 -12.54 17.88 37.81
CA ALA A 171 -12.22 19.22 38.31
C ALA A 171 -13.41 19.83 39.08
N GLU A 172 -14.62 19.75 38.53
CA GLU A 172 -15.87 20.18 39.20
C GLU A 172 -16.05 19.47 40.55
N ARG A 173 -15.89 18.14 40.59
CA ARG A 173 -15.98 17.36 41.83
C ARG A 173 -14.92 17.75 42.86
N ARG A 174 -13.69 18.07 42.42
CA ARG A 174 -12.61 18.54 43.31
C ARG A 174 -12.92 19.93 43.86
N ALA A 175 -13.41 20.85 43.03
CA ALA A 175 -13.81 22.20 43.45
C ALA A 175 -14.96 22.14 44.47
N ALA A 176 -15.99 21.33 44.22
CA ALA A 176 -17.11 21.13 45.14
C ALA A 176 -16.65 20.58 46.50
N LYS A 177 -15.76 19.58 46.52
CA LYS A 177 -15.17 19.05 47.76
C LYS A 177 -14.36 20.09 48.53
N SER A 178 -13.59 20.94 47.83
CA SER A 178 -12.81 22.01 48.46
C SER A 178 -13.69 23.12 49.05
N ALA A 179 -14.82 23.45 48.41
CA ALA A 179 -15.78 24.40 48.94
C ALA A 179 -16.44 23.89 50.24
N VAL A 180 -16.80 22.60 50.28
CA VAL A 180 -17.33 21.97 51.50
C VAL A 180 -16.28 21.92 52.62
N ALA A 181 -15.03 21.58 52.31
CA ALA A 181 -13.96 21.48 53.30
C ALA A 181 -13.50 22.84 53.87
N SER A 182 -13.68 23.94 53.14
CA SER A 182 -13.31 25.30 53.57
C SER A 182 -14.36 26.00 54.44
N GLY A 183 -15.45 25.31 54.82
CA GLY A 183 -16.44 25.84 55.76
C GLY A 183 -17.34 26.95 55.21
N SER A 184 -17.36 27.16 53.88
CA SER A 184 -18.23 28.14 53.22
C SER A 184 -19.66 27.64 52.95
N PHE A 185 -20.00 26.42 53.39
CA PHE A 185 -21.36 25.89 53.32
C PHE A 185 -22.18 26.26 54.56
N LYS A 186 -23.03 27.28 54.44
CA LYS A 186 -24.16 27.50 55.36
C LYS A 186 -25.38 26.75 54.80
N PRO A 187 -25.92 25.73 55.49
CA PRO A 187 -27.17 25.13 55.07
C PRO A 187 -28.30 26.19 55.14
N PRO A 188 -29.27 26.16 54.22
CA PRO A 188 -30.43 27.02 54.32
C PRO A 188 -31.30 26.57 55.51
N ILE A 189 -31.75 27.58 56.27
CA ILE A 189 -32.69 27.44 57.40
C ILE A 189 -34.06 27.07 56.86
#